data_AF-A0A3M7CIK9-F1
#
_entry.id   AF-A0A3M7CIK9-F1
#
_cell.length_a   1.000
_cell.length_b   1.000
_cell.length_c   1.000
_cell.angle_alpha   90.00
_cell.angle_beta   90.00
_cell.angle_gamma   90.00
#
_symmetry.space_group_name_H-M   'P 1'
#
loop_
_entity.id
_entity.type
_entity.pdbx_description
1 polymer ?
#
loop_
_entity_poly.entity_id
_entity_poly.type
_entity_poly.pdbx_seq_one_letter_code
_entity_poly.pdbx_strand_id
1 'polypeptide(L)'
;MIHENTLLCINCNTNLGNFDTNTQAHRLGKQFLSITDNPDSAPISHDMELWLSCHLLTSADAQGVRKFKVYRHSTEKFQSPTITALQIWLFATDLVISSSASKVPKPLPVLKILYKEVEVPAEESTGRLSAHALSEGELELPQHEWELLSRLLGGSKGLLPSRARTFQDWKAGVLRRFTRDGVMRSTGSEE
;
A
#
# COMPACT_ATOMS: atom_id res chain seq x y z
N MET A 1 -12.50 -1.51 22.97
CA MET A 1 -12.16 -2.94 23.22
C MET A 1 -10.65 -3.02 23.23
N ILE A 2 -10.07 -3.46 24.35
CA ILE A 2 -8.62 -3.43 24.58
C ILE A 2 -7.98 -4.47 23.65
N HIS A 3 -6.84 -4.11 23.08
CA HIS A 3 -6.04 -4.88 22.15
C HIS A 3 -5.39 -6.11 22.84
N GLU A 4 -6.18 -7.04 23.36
CA GLU A 4 -5.68 -8.19 24.17
C GLU A 4 -4.76 -9.14 23.39
N ASN A 5 -4.59 -8.92 22.10
CA ASN A 5 -3.77 -9.74 21.21
C ASN A 5 -2.77 -8.94 20.38
N THR A 6 -2.48 -7.68 20.68
CA THR A 6 -1.51 -6.90 19.88
C THR A 6 -0.09 -7.05 20.40
N LEU A 7 0.84 -7.28 19.48
CA LEU A 7 2.27 -7.41 19.77
C LEU A 7 2.92 -6.03 19.61
N LEU A 8 3.38 -5.47 20.72
CA LEU A 8 4.00 -4.14 20.76
C LEU A 8 5.50 -4.27 21.03
N CYS A 9 6.30 -3.43 20.39
CA CYS A 9 7.71 -3.30 20.72
C CYS A 9 7.86 -2.70 22.13
N ILE A 10 8.59 -3.37 23.01
CA ILE A 10 8.81 -2.89 24.40
C ILE A 10 9.57 -1.56 24.48
N ASN A 11 10.32 -1.19 23.44
CA ASN A 11 11.15 0.02 23.44
C ASN A 11 10.43 1.25 22.86
N CYS A 12 9.67 1.07 21.77
CA CYS A 12 9.03 2.18 21.04
C CYS A 12 7.51 2.06 20.90
N ASN A 13 6.91 1.02 21.46
CA ASN A 13 5.47 0.75 21.44
C ASN A 13 4.86 0.61 20.03
N THR A 14 5.69 0.40 19.00
CA THR A 14 5.22 0.13 17.63
C THR A 14 4.49 -1.20 17.57
N ASN A 15 3.35 -1.25 16.88
CA ASN A 15 2.61 -2.48 16.62
C ASN A 15 3.38 -3.33 15.61
N LEU A 16 3.85 -4.50 16.06
CA LEU A 16 4.61 -5.46 15.26
C LEU A 16 3.70 -6.54 14.65
N GLY A 17 2.44 -6.63 15.07
CA GLY A 17 1.50 -7.65 14.65
C GLY A 17 0.53 -8.05 15.74
N ASN A 18 -0.04 -9.24 15.63
CA ASN A 18 -1.02 -9.74 16.59
C ASN A 18 -0.75 -11.22 16.95
N PHE A 19 -1.10 -11.61 18.17
CA PHE A 19 -1.20 -13.00 18.59
C PHE A 19 -2.56 -13.56 18.17
N ASP A 20 -2.56 -14.63 17.40
CA ASP A 20 -3.77 -15.32 16.99
C ASP A 20 -4.07 -16.43 18.00
N THR A 21 -5.08 -16.23 18.85
CA THR A 21 -5.50 -17.18 19.88
C THR A 21 -6.05 -18.49 19.31
N ASN A 22 -6.56 -18.48 18.07
CA ASN A 22 -7.10 -19.70 17.46
C ASN A 22 -5.99 -20.65 17.00
N THR A 23 -4.92 -20.08 16.44
CA THR A 23 -3.77 -20.85 15.96
C THR A 23 -2.62 -20.92 16.97
N GLN A 24 -2.75 -20.21 18.10
CA GLN A 24 -1.68 -20.02 19.10
C GLN A 24 -0.38 -19.53 18.47
N ALA A 25 -0.48 -18.67 17.45
CA ALA A 25 0.65 -18.21 16.65
C ALA A 25 0.79 -16.69 16.63
N HIS A 26 2.03 -16.21 16.58
CA HIS A 26 2.31 -14.80 16.34
C HIS A 26 2.23 -14.48 14.84
N ARG A 27 1.36 -13.54 14.47
CA ARG A 27 1.26 -12.98 13.12
C ARG A 27 1.96 -11.64 13.11
N LEU A 28 3.15 -11.60 12.54
CA LEU A 28 3.95 -10.37 12.46
C LEU A 28 3.71 -9.65 11.13
N GLY A 29 3.61 -8.32 11.19
CA GLY A 29 3.52 -7.46 10.02
C GLY A 29 4.90 -7.25 9.40
N LYS A 30 5.13 -7.81 8.20
CA LYS A 30 6.44 -7.77 7.53
C LYS A 30 6.97 -6.35 7.31
N GLN A 31 6.08 -5.37 7.17
CA GLN A 31 6.41 -3.96 7.00
C GLN A 31 7.03 -3.31 8.24
N PHE A 32 6.95 -3.94 9.40
CA PHE A 32 7.49 -3.45 10.67
C PHE A 32 8.73 -4.22 11.12
N LEU A 33 9.26 -5.12 10.29
CA LEU A 33 10.38 -5.98 10.62
C LEU A 33 11.59 -5.70 9.73
N SER A 34 12.76 -5.98 10.29
CA SER A 34 13.98 -6.20 9.53
C SER A 34 14.41 -7.66 9.69
N ILE A 35 14.98 -8.25 8.65
CA ILE A 35 15.35 -9.67 8.62
C ILE A 35 16.82 -9.77 8.23
N THR A 36 17.56 -10.63 8.91
CA THR A 36 18.93 -11.02 8.55
C THR A 36 19.03 -12.54 8.45
N ASP A 37 19.84 -13.03 7.52
CA ASP A 37 20.15 -14.45 7.34
C ASP A 37 21.35 -14.90 8.20
N ASN A 38 22.18 -13.95 8.62
CA ASN A 38 23.33 -14.15 9.50
C ASN A 38 23.31 -13.13 10.67
N PRO A 39 23.53 -13.53 11.93
CA PRO A 39 23.68 -12.59 13.05
C PRO A 39 24.73 -11.50 12.83
N ASP A 40 25.77 -11.75 12.02
CA ASP A 40 26.83 -10.75 11.75
C ASP A 40 26.45 -9.75 10.64
N SER A 41 25.40 -10.03 9.87
CA SER A 41 24.93 -9.17 8.79
C SER A 41 23.93 -8.12 9.30
N ALA A 42 23.95 -6.93 8.70
CA ALA A 42 22.97 -5.89 9.01
C ALA A 42 21.55 -6.34 8.57
N PRO A 43 20.54 -6.25 9.45
CA PRO A 43 19.17 -6.58 9.09
C PRO A 43 18.63 -5.72 7.95
N ILE A 44 17.89 -6.34 7.04
CA ILE A 44 17.30 -5.69 5.88
C ILE A 44 15.82 -5.41 6.16
N SER A 45 15.42 -4.15 5.97
CA SER A 45 14.03 -3.72 5.97
C SER A 45 13.68 -3.06 4.63
N HIS A 46 12.39 -3.01 4.31
CA HIS A 46 11.90 -2.40 3.08
C HIS A 46 10.89 -1.30 3.38
N ASP A 47 10.89 -0.26 2.55
CA ASP A 47 9.95 0.86 2.65
C ASP A 47 8.50 0.35 2.59
N MET A 48 7.61 0.94 3.40
CA MET A 48 6.17 0.61 3.40
C MET A 48 5.51 0.77 2.02
N GLU A 49 6.04 1.65 1.16
CA GLU A 49 5.57 1.78 -0.23
C GLU A 49 5.64 0.44 -0.99
N LEU A 50 6.69 -0.35 -0.79
CA LEU A 50 6.86 -1.64 -1.47
C LEU A 50 5.84 -2.67 -0.96
N TRP A 51 5.56 -2.66 0.34
CA TRP A 51 4.54 -3.51 0.96
C TRP A 51 3.12 -3.11 0.54
N LEU A 52 2.83 -1.81 0.43
CA LEU A 52 1.57 -1.29 -0.11
C LEU A 52 1.35 -1.74 -1.56
N SER A 53 2.39 -1.64 -2.40
CA SER A 53 2.33 -2.15 -3.77
C SER A 53 2.04 -3.66 -3.82
N CYS A 54 2.66 -4.46 -2.95
CA CYS A 54 2.35 -5.88 -2.82
C CYS A 54 0.89 -6.11 -2.42
N HIS A 55 0.39 -5.41 -1.41
CA HIS A 55 -0.98 -5.55 -0.95
C HIS A 55 -1.96 -5.24 -2.09
N LEU A 56 -1.79 -4.11 -2.78
CA LEU A 56 -2.63 -3.73 -3.92
C LEU A 56 -2.59 -4.74 -5.07
N LEU A 57 -1.39 -5.28 -5.40
CA LEU A 57 -1.22 -6.29 -6.44
C LEU A 57 -1.87 -7.62 -6.05
N THR A 58 -1.76 -8.05 -4.80
CA THR A 58 -2.44 -9.25 -4.30
C THR A 58 -3.95 -9.06 -4.34
N SER A 59 -4.46 -7.91 -3.91
CA SER A 59 -5.89 -7.58 -4.02
C SER A 59 -6.37 -7.50 -5.48
N ALA A 60 -5.49 -7.47 -6.47
CA ALA A 60 -5.86 -7.46 -7.89
C ALA A 60 -6.15 -8.84 -8.49
N ASP A 61 -5.87 -9.93 -7.78
CA ASP A 61 -6.14 -11.33 -8.17
C ASP A 61 -5.85 -11.64 -9.65
N ALA A 62 -4.67 -11.28 -10.14
CA ALA A 62 -4.21 -11.50 -11.53
C ALA A 62 -5.01 -10.80 -12.64
N GLN A 63 -5.93 -9.88 -12.30
CA GLN A 63 -6.52 -9.00 -13.29
C GLN A 63 -5.49 -7.95 -13.71
N GLY A 64 -5.17 -7.88 -15.01
CA GLY A 64 -4.19 -6.91 -15.52
C GLY A 64 -4.56 -5.45 -15.21
N VAL A 65 -5.86 -5.18 -15.00
CA VAL A 65 -6.37 -3.89 -14.59
C VAL A 65 -7.59 -4.08 -13.66
N ARG A 66 -7.60 -3.45 -12.48
CA ARG A 66 -8.72 -3.54 -11.52
C ARG A 66 -9.04 -2.19 -10.88
N LYS A 67 -10.32 -1.91 -10.62
CA LYS A 67 -10.77 -0.73 -9.88
C LYS A 67 -11.06 -1.08 -8.44
N PHE A 68 -10.72 -0.18 -7.53
CA PHE A 68 -11.03 -0.32 -6.10
C PHE A 68 -11.56 0.97 -5.50
N LYS A 69 -12.41 0.84 -4.50
CA LYS A 69 -12.57 1.86 -3.45
C LYS A 69 -11.69 1.47 -2.26
N VAL A 70 -10.77 2.35 -1.90
CA VAL A 70 -9.87 2.17 -0.77
C VAL A 70 -10.34 3.03 0.39
N TYR A 71 -10.85 2.36 1.42
CA TYR A 71 -11.36 2.96 2.63
C TYR A 71 -10.27 3.06 3.68
N ARG A 72 -10.36 4.09 4.51
CA ARG A 72 -9.57 4.22 5.73
C ARG A 72 -10.29 3.48 6.85
N HIS A 73 -9.62 2.50 7.44
CA HIS A 73 -10.07 1.86 8.67
C HIS A 73 -10.11 2.90 9.79
N SER A 74 -11.28 3.08 10.40
CA SER A 74 -11.49 3.92 11.56
C SER A 74 -12.26 3.14 12.61
N THR A 75 -11.70 3.08 13.82
CA THR A 75 -12.38 2.50 14.99
C THR A 75 -13.41 3.46 15.59
N GLU A 76 -13.41 4.72 15.16
CA GLU A 76 -14.36 5.72 15.62
C GLU A 76 -15.62 5.69 14.76
N LYS A 77 -16.80 5.68 15.41
CA LYS A 77 -18.07 5.83 14.71
C LYS A 77 -18.03 7.14 13.93
N PHE A 78 -18.18 7.05 12.61
CA PHE A 78 -18.26 8.22 11.76
C PHE A 78 -19.38 9.14 12.26
N GLN A 79 -19.01 10.34 12.70
CA GLN A 79 -19.97 11.39 13.07
C GLN A 79 -20.58 12.05 11.83
N SER A 80 -19.93 11.89 10.68
CA SER A 80 -20.35 12.40 9.38
C SER A 80 -21.15 11.34 8.60
N PRO A 81 -22.18 11.74 7.82
CA PRO A 81 -22.90 10.84 6.93
C PRO A 81 -22.04 10.34 5.75
N THR A 82 -20.96 11.05 5.41
CA THR A 82 -20.01 10.67 4.38
C THR A 82 -18.60 10.52 4.93
N ILE A 83 -17.81 9.71 4.22
CA ILE A 83 -16.40 9.50 4.48
C ILE A 83 -15.61 9.70 3.20
N THR A 84 -14.38 10.17 3.32
CA THR A 84 -13.46 10.25 2.19
C THR A 84 -12.84 8.89 1.91
N ALA A 85 -12.92 8.44 0.66
CA ALA A 85 -12.25 7.25 0.16
C ALA A 85 -11.39 7.58 -1.07
N LEU A 86 -10.45 6.70 -1.39
CA LEU A 86 -9.72 6.77 -2.66
C LEU A 86 -10.34 5.81 -3.65
N GLN A 87 -10.90 6.31 -4.73
CA GLN A 87 -11.21 5.48 -5.88
C GLN A 87 -9.94 5.34 -6.72
N ILE A 88 -9.48 4.11 -6.91
CA ILE A 88 -8.26 3.82 -7.66
C ILE A 88 -8.55 2.89 -8.84
N TRP A 89 -7.78 3.06 -9.89
CA TRP A 89 -7.71 2.19 -11.04
C TRP A 89 -6.27 1.69 -11.16
N LEU A 90 -6.07 0.46 -10.73
CA LEU A 90 -4.80 -0.22 -10.65
C LEU A 90 -4.47 -0.88 -11.99
N PHE A 91 -3.25 -0.66 -12.49
CA PHE A 91 -2.73 -1.34 -13.66
C PHE A 91 -1.64 -2.30 -13.21
N ALA A 92 -1.99 -3.57 -13.01
CA ALA A 92 -1.10 -4.65 -12.58
C ALA A 92 -0.17 -5.12 -13.71
N THR A 93 0.51 -4.14 -14.32
CA THR A 93 1.46 -4.33 -15.40
C THR A 93 2.87 -4.16 -14.87
N ASP A 94 3.82 -4.89 -15.46
CA ASP A 94 5.24 -4.75 -15.18
C ASP A 94 5.77 -3.49 -15.87
N LEU A 95 5.60 -2.34 -15.22
CA LEU A 95 6.05 -1.06 -15.73
C LEU A 95 7.39 -0.67 -15.09
N VAL A 96 8.32 -0.23 -15.92
CA VAL A 96 9.58 0.37 -15.50
C VAL A 96 9.65 1.79 -16.06
N ILE A 97 9.93 2.76 -15.20
CA ILE A 97 10.08 4.17 -15.60
C ILE A 97 11.51 4.65 -15.41
N SER A 98 11.94 5.59 -16.24
CA SER A 98 13.12 6.40 -16.01
C SER A 98 12.69 7.85 -15.95
N SER A 99 13.13 8.58 -14.94
CA SER A 99 12.70 9.96 -14.72
C SER A 99 13.87 10.78 -14.21
N SER A 100 14.11 11.95 -14.81
CA SER A 100 15.11 12.91 -14.33
C SER A 100 14.76 13.50 -12.96
N ALA A 101 13.49 13.40 -12.54
CA ALA A 101 13.05 13.77 -11.19
C ALA A 101 13.30 12.66 -10.16
N SER A 102 13.73 11.47 -10.58
CA SER A 102 14.10 10.38 -9.66
C SER A 102 15.42 10.70 -8.97
N LYS A 103 15.47 10.46 -7.65
CA LYS A 103 16.73 10.49 -6.88
C LYS A 103 17.64 9.32 -7.22
N VAL A 104 17.09 8.25 -7.79
CA VAL A 104 17.83 7.04 -8.17
C VAL A 104 18.05 7.07 -9.68
N PRO A 105 19.31 7.00 -10.17
CA PRO A 105 19.63 7.09 -11.60
C PRO A 105 19.29 5.79 -12.37
N LYS A 106 18.74 4.78 -11.71
CA LYS A 106 18.40 3.48 -12.30
C LYS A 106 16.92 3.45 -12.69
N PRO A 107 16.54 2.66 -13.71
CA PRO A 107 15.14 2.41 -14.03
C PRO A 107 14.37 1.91 -12.80
N LEU A 108 13.20 2.51 -12.55
CA LEU A 108 12.37 2.27 -11.38
C LEU A 108 11.18 1.36 -11.76
N PRO A 109 11.11 0.15 -11.22
CA PRO A 109 9.93 -0.71 -11.31
C PRO A 109 8.79 -0.10 -10.51
N VAL A 110 7.66 0.15 -11.17
CA VAL A 110 6.52 0.84 -10.57
C VAL A 110 5.19 0.20 -10.90
N LEU A 111 4.22 0.48 -10.05
CA LEU A 111 2.81 0.18 -10.21
C LEU A 111 2.10 1.48 -10.60
N LYS A 112 1.49 1.52 -11.78
CA LYS A 112 0.73 2.68 -12.25
C LYS A 112 -0.68 2.64 -11.68
N ILE A 113 -1.11 3.78 -11.13
CA ILE A 113 -2.41 3.92 -10.49
C ILE A 113 -3.05 5.23 -10.97
N LEU A 114 -4.26 5.15 -11.52
CA LEU A 114 -5.11 6.33 -11.63
C LEU A 114 -5.93 6.45 -10.36
N TYR A 115 -6.09 7.65 -9.82
CA TYR A 115 -6.78 7.83 -8.54
C TYR A 115 -7.56 9.14 -8.47
N LYS A 116 -8.60 9.13 -7.63
CA LYS A 116 -9.34 10.30 -7.18
C LYS A 116 -9.85 10.11 -5.76
N GLU A 117 -9.96 11.21 -5.04
CA GLU A 117 -10.66 11.25 -3.75
C GLU A 117 -12.15 11.39 -4.02
N VAL A 118 -12.95 10.61 -3.31
CA VAL A 118 -14.40 10.58 -3.43
C VAL A 118 -15.02 10.59 -2.04
N GLU A 119 -16.15 11.29 -1.90
CA GLU A 119 -17.00 11.21 -0.73
C GLU A 119 -18.00 10.08 -0.94
N VAL A 120 -18.04 9.13 0.00
CA VAL A 120 -18.94 7.97 -0.04
C VAL A 120 -19.77 7.91 1.23
N PRO A 121 -21.01 7.38 1.17
CA PRO A 121 -21.82 7.20 2.38
C PRO A 121 -21.10 6.32 3.39
N ALA A 122 -21.12 6.70 4.68
CA ALA A 122 -20.45 5.93 5.74
C ALA A 122 -20.94 4.47 5.81
N GLU A 123 -22.19 4.23 5.42
CA GLU A 123 -22.80 2.89 5.37
C GLU A 123 -22.15 1.97 4.33
N GLU A 124 -21.60 2.51 3.23
CA GLU A 124 -20.95 1.71 2.17
C GLU A 124 -19.63 1.10 2.68
N SER A 125 -18.96 1.77 3.62
CA SER A 125 -17.69 1.32 4.21
C SER A 125 -17.80 0.07 5.10
N THR A 126 -19.02 -0.32 5.49
CA THR A 126 -19.27 -1.43 6.41
C THR A 126 -19.36 -2.80 5.73
N GLY A 127 -18.96 -2.92 4.46
CA GLY A 127 -18.92 -4.19 3.74
C GLY A 127 -20.30 -4.75 3.36
N ARG A 128 -21.34 -3.90 3.29
CA ARG A 128 -22.61 -4.30 2.69
C ARG A 128 -22.38 -4.45 1.19
N LEU A 129 -22.40 -5.69 0.70
CA LEU A 129 -22.32 -6.07 -0.73
C LEU A 129 -23.30 -5.22 -1.57
N SER A 130 -22.81 -4.10 -2.09
CA SER A 130 -23.55 -3.27 -3.04
C SER A 130 -23.28 -3.82 -4.45
N ALA A 131 -24.19 -3.57 -5.39
CA ALA A 131 -23.95 -3.90 -6.79
C ALA A 131 -22.69 -3.22 -7.35
N HIS A 132 -22.28 -2.09 -6.75
CA HIS A 132 -21.02 -1.42 -7.05
C HIS A 132 -19.80 -2.18 -6.52
N ALA A 133 -19.86 -2.80 -5.34
CA ALA A 133 -18.80 -3.67 -4.81
C ALA A 133 -18.58 -4.95 -5.65
N LEU A 134 -19.57 -5.35 -6.46
CA LEU A 134 -19.45 -6.46 -7.41
C LEU A 134 -18.74 -6.06 -8.72
N SER A 135 -18.77 -4.77 -9.10
CA SER A 135 -18.10 -4.25 -10.30
C SER A 135 -16.77 -3.56 -9.99
N GLU A 136 -16.60 -3.02 -8.79
CA GLU A 136 -15.39 -2.38 -8.28
C GLU A 136 -15.02 -3.08 -6.96
N GLY A 137 -13.76 -3.48 -6.79
CA GLY A 137 -13.34 -4.11 -5.54
C GLY A 137 -13.36 -3.13 -4.37
N GLU A 138 -13.41 -3.66 -3.15
CA GLU A 138 -13.27 -2.87 -1.93
C GLU A 138 -12.00 -3.29 -1.20
N LEU A 139 -11.25 -2.30 -0.71
CA LEU A 139 -10.04 -2.52 0.08
C LEU A 139 -10.09 -1.61 1.31
N GLU A 140 -9.88 -2.18 2.48
CA GLU A 140 -9.76 -1.42 3.72
C GLU A 140 -8.31 -1.40 4.17
N LEU A 141 -7.76 -0.20 4.42
CA LEU A 141 -6.40 -0.02 4.90
C LEU A 141 -6.41 0.63 6.28
N PRO A 142 -5.47 0.26 7.18
CA PRO A 142 -5.19 1.04 8.37
C PRO A 142 -4.99 2.53 8.02
N GLN A 143 -5.45 3.44 8.89
CA GLN A 143 -5.37 4.88 8.66
C GLN A 143 -4.00 5.35 8.16
N HIS A 144 -2.93 4.95 8.83
CA HIS A 144 -1.58 5.38 8.49
C HIS A 144 -1.13 4.89 7.10
N GLU A 145 -1.58 3.71 6.68
CA GLU A 145 -1.32 3.13 5.36
C GLU A 145 -2.10 3.87 4.27
N TRP A 146 -3.36 4.22 4.55
CA TRP A 146 -4.19 5.01 3.64
C TRP A 146 -3.61 6.41 3.41
N GLU A 147 -3.21 7.10 4.49
CA GLU A 147 -2.57 8.42 4.42
C GLU A 147 -1.25 8.36 3.67
N LEU A 148 -0.46 7.31 3.91
CA LEU A 148 0.77 7.04 3.17
C LEU A 148 0.49 6.85 1.68
N LEU A 149 -0.51 6.04 1.32
CA LEU A 149 -0.91 5.81 -0.07
C LEU A 149 -1.29 7.11 -0.77
N SER A 150 -2.15 7.92 -0.17
CA SER A 150 -2.56 9.22 -0.74
C SER A 150 -1.35 10.13 -0.98
N ARG A 151 -0.46 10.24 0.03
CA ARG A 151 0.75 11.04 -0.06
C ARG A 151 1.71 10.55 -1.14
N LEU A 152 1.95 9.24 -1.24
CA LEU A 152 2.84 8.66 -2.25
C LEU A 152 2.30 8.90 -3.67
N LEU A 153 1.01 8.68 -3.89
CA LEU A 153 0.35 8.94 -5.17
C LEU A 153 0.48 10.41 -5.56
N GLY A 154 0.19 11.34 -4.64
CA GLY A 154 0.36 12.78 -4.84
C GLY A 154 1.80 13.19 -5.15
N GLY A 155 2.77 12.67 -4.40
CA GLY A 155 4.20 12.98 -4.57
C GLY A 155 4.82 12.40 -5.85
N SER A 156 4.31 11.26 -6.31
CA SER A 156 4.83 10.55 -7.49
C SER A 156 4.54 11.27 -8.82
N LYS A 157 3.64 12.27 -8.84
CA LYS A 157 3.28 13.06 -10.04
C LYS A 157 4.51 13.66 -10.74
N GLY A 158 5.53 14.05 -9.98
CA GLY A 158 6.78 14.59 -10.53
C GLY A 158 7.59 13.58 -11.35
N LEU A 159 7.44 12.29 -11.06
CA LEU A 159 8.12 11.21 -11.78
C LEU A 159 7.55 11.00 -13.18
N LEU A 160 6.30 11.42 -13.42
CA LEU A 160 5.61 11.27 -14.69
C LEU A 160 5.80 12.52 -15.57
N PRO A 161 5.97 12.34 -16.90
CA PRO A 161 5.92 13.43 -17.87
C PRO A 161 4.63 14.22 -17.75
N SER A 162 4.64 15.52 -18.01
CA SER A 162 3.48 16.40 -17.81
C SER A 162 2.18 15.88 -18.45
N ARG A 163 2.27 15.28 -19.64
CA ARG A 163 1.13 14.71 -20.37
C ARG A 163 0.55 13.43 -19.75
N ALA A 164 1.31 12.74 -18.91
CA ALA A 164 0.93 11.47 -18.29
C ALA A 164 0.44 11.62 -16.83
N ARG A 165 0.36 12.85 -16.31
CA ARG A 165 0.00 13.14 -14.91
C ARG A 165 -1.50 13.08 -14.63
N THR A 166 -2.33 13.12 -15.67
CA THR A 166 -3.79 13.08 -15.58
C THR A 166 -4.35 12.28 -16.76
N PHE A 167 -5.51 11.68 -16.55
CA PHE A 167 -6.29 11.03 -17.58
C PHE A 167 -7.77 11.34 -17.33
N GLN A 168 -8.37 12.20 -18.16
CA GLN A 168 -9.70 12.75 -17.89
C GLN A 168 -9.79 13.40 -16.50
N ASP A 169 -10.75 13.00 -15.66
CA ASP A 169 -10.92 13.44 -14.27
C ASP A 169 -9.96 12.77 -13.28
N TRP A 170 -9.13 11.81 -13.73
CA TRP A 170 -8.25 11.04 -12.87
C TRP A 170 -6.86 11.65 -12.79
N LYS A 171 -6.28 11.65 -11.58
CA LYS A 171 -4.85 11.88 -11.37
C LYS A 171 -4.10 10.59 -11.64
N ALA A 172 -2.89 10.68 -12.17
CA ALA A 172 -2.01 9.53 -12.35
C ALA A 172 -0.86 9.59 -11.34
N GLY A 173 -0.64 8.48 -10.67
CA GLY A 173 0.47 8.26 -9.75
C GLY A 173 1.16 6.93 -10.02
N VAL A 174 2.32 6.77 -9.40
CA VAL A 174 3.10 5.53 -9.43
C VAL A 174 3.60 5.19 -8.03
N LEU A 175 3.62 3.90 -7.71
CA LEU A 175 4.24 3.38 -6.49
C LEU A 175 5.40 2.47 -6.88
N ARG A 176 6.52 2.53 -6.17
CA ARG A 176 7.60 1.55 -6.31
C ARG A 176 7.09 0.16 -5.94
N ARG A 177 7.56 -0.85 -6.65
CA ARG A 177 7.26 -2.25 -6.37
C ARG A 177 8.52 -3.09 -6.31
N PHE A 178 8.42 -4.23 -5.63
CA PHE A 178 9.48 -5.23 -5.65
C PHE A 178 9.72 -5.75 -7.07
N THR A 179 10.97 -6.13 -7.32
CA THR A 179 11.37 -6.92 -8.48
C THR A 179 12.09 -8.16 -8.05
N ARG A 180 12.08 -9.18 -8.92
CA ARG A 180 12.84 -10.41 -8.70
C ARG A 180 14.31 -10.12 -8.43
N ASP A 181 14.90 -9.15 -9.15
CA ASP A 181 16.30 -8.78 -9.01
C ASP A 181 16.57 -7.82 -7.85
N GLY A 182 15.58 -7.06 -7.40
CA GLY A 182 15.69 -6.12 -6.27
C GLY A 182 15.59 -6.81 -4.91
N VAL A 183 14.85 -7.93 -4.82
CA VAL A 183 14.79 -8.78 -3.61
C VAL A 183 16.07 -9.60 -3.44
N MET A 184 16.76 -9.93 -4.54
CA MET A 184 17.99 -10.72 -4.55
C MET A 184 19.28 -9.91 -4.30
N ARG A 185 19.22 -8.56 -4.30
CA ARG A 185 20.42 -7.68 -4.29
C ARG A 185 20.67 -6.93 -2.98
N SER A 186 20.05 -7.34 -1.88
CA SER A 186 20.49 -6.90 -0.55
C SER A 186 21.72 -7.67 -0.05
N THR A 187 22.28 -8.57 -0.86
CA THR A 187 23.58 -9.20 -0.61
C THR A 187 24.71 -8.29 -1.09
N GLY A 188 25.51 -7.81 -0.14
CA GLY A 188 26.87 -7.34 -0.36
C GLY A 188 27.01 -5.90 -0.84
N SER A 189 27.13 -4.97 0.11
CA SER A 189 28.00 -3.81 -0.07
C SER A 189 29.46 -4.24 0.14
N GLU A 190 30.09 -4.72 -0.93
CA GLU A 190 31.53 -4.73 -1.24
C GLU A 190 31.57 -4.53 -2.77
N GLU A 191 32.12 -3.51 -3.41
CA GLU A 191 33.08 -2.43 -3.11
C GLU A 191 32.61 -1.11 -3.78
#